data_AF-A0A1D7NL29-F1
#
_entry.id   AF-A0A1D7NL29-F1
#
_cell.length_a   1.000
_cell.length_b   1.000
_cell.length_c   1.000
_cell.angle_alpha   90.00
_cell.angle_beta   90.00
_cell.angle_gamma   90.00
#
_symmetry.space_group_name_H-M   'P 1'
#
loop_
_entity.id
_entity.type
_entity.pdbx_description
1 polymer ?
#
loop_
_entity_poly.entity_id
_entity_poly.type
_entity_poly.pdbx_seq_one_letter_code
_entity_poly.pdbx_strand_id
1 'polypeptide(L)'
;MASLTFLGLAMMLLAPMFGHARYLDLTLPKKWKRLPVFMRGTSMHSRRVALYYVPCLVAFAAVLMLGVAILQDIEGGPRSDREVALMFALVLGIIGLGYPINVLRQLHWVRTGGPKLR
;
A
#
# COMPACT_ATOMS: atom_id res chain seq x y z
N MET A 1 -22.80 -0.45 -8.27
CA MET A 1 -21.82 -1.54 -8.54
C MET A 1 -20.38 -1.06 -8.42
N ALA A 2 -20.11 0.25 -8.51
CA ALA A 2 -18.76 0.80 -8.47
C ALA A 2 -18.05 0.52 -7.12
N SER A 3 -18.79 0.52 -6.01
CA SER A 3 -18.26 0.23 -4.67
C SER A 3 -17.67 -1.18 -4.52
N LEU A 4 -18.35 -2.21 -5.06
CA LEU A 4 -17.89 -3.59 -5.03
C LEU A 4 -16.64 -3.81 -5.89
N THR A 5 -16.63 -3.24 -7.10
CA THR A 5 -15.45 -3.31 -7.99
C THR A 5 -14.25 -2.62 -7.37
N PHE A 6 -14.45 -1.42 -6.80
CA PHE A 6 -13.41 -0.69 -6.09
C PHE A 6 -12.88 -1.49 -4.89
N LEU A 7 -13.76 -2.06 -4.08
CA LEU A 7 -13.38 -2.87 -2.92
C LEU A 7 -12.52 -4.07 -3.33
N GLY A 8 -12.89 -4.77 -4.40
CA GLY A 8 -12.10 -5.88 -4.94
C GLY A 8 -10.69 -5.44 -5.34
N LEU A 9 -10.57 -4.35 -6.10
CA LEU A 9 -9.28 -3.80 -6.53
C LEU A 9 -8.43 -3.31 -5.36
N ALA A 10 -9.04 -2.62 -4.39
CA ALA A 10 -8.37 -2.15 -3.18
C ALA A 10 -7.83 -3.32 -2.35
N MET A 11 -8.59 -4.40 -2.20
CA MET A 11 -8.15 -5.62 -1.50
C MET A 11 -6.99 -6.30 -2.20
N MET A 12 -7.02 -6.41 -3.52
CA MET A 12 -5.91 -6.98 -4.31
C MET A 12 -4.62 -6.17 -4.17
N LEU A 13 -4.71 -4.86 -3.91
CA LEU A 13 -3.55 -4.00 -3.67
C LEU A 13 -3.09 -4.04 -2.20
N LEU A 14 -4.01 -3.92 -1.24
CA LEU A 14 -3.69 -3.83 0.18
C LEU A 14 -3.20 -5.14 0.77
N ALA A 15 -3.77 -6.28 0.37
CA ALA A 15 -3.40 -7.59 0.88
C ALA A 15 -1.90 -7.90 0.70
N PRO A 16 -1.29 -7.76 -0.50
CA PRO A 16 0.15 -7.98 -0.66
C PRO A 16 0.97 -6.91 0.06
N MET A 17 0.48 -5.68 0.21
CA MET A 17 1.20 -4.65 0.95
C MET A 17 1.32 -5.00 2.44
N PHE A 18 0.20 -5.31 3.08
CA PHE A 18 0.19 -5.72 4.50
C PHE A 18 0.88 -7.07 4.71
N GLY A 19 0.72 -8.01 3.76
CA GLY A 19 1.41 -9.30 3.79
C GLY A 19 2.93 -9.14 3.78
N HIS A 20 3.46 -8.32 2.87
CA HIS A 20 4.91 -8.06 2.79
C HIS A 20 5.43 -7.28 4.01
N ALA A 21 4.70 -6.27 4.49
CA ALA A 21 5.05 -5.55 5.72
C ALA A 21 5.12 -6.49 6.93
N ARG A 22 4.15 -7.41 7.05
CA ARG A 22 4.14 -8.44 8.10
C ARG A 22 5.28 -9.44 7.94
N TYR A 23 5.54 -9.91 6.72
CA TYR A 23 6.67 -10.78 6.44
C TYR A 23 7.98 -10.14 6.90
N LEU A 24 8.21 -8.86 6.58
CA LEU A 24 9.40 -8.13 7.03
C LEU A 24 9.43 -7.90 8.55
N ASP A 25 8.30 -7.60 9.21
CA ASP A 25 8.32 -7.43 10.67
C ASP A 25 8.71 -8.72 11.40
N LEU A 26 8.31 -9.88 10.85
CA LEU A 26 8.62 -11.20 11.39
C LEU A 26 10.05 -11.66 11.06
N THR A 27 10.51 -11.43 9.84
CA THR A 27 11.80 -11.96 9.35
C THR A 27 12.99 -11.05 9.64
N LEU A 28 12.77 -9.74 9.86
CA LEU A 28 13.85 -8.83 10.20
C LEU A 28 14.36 -9.06 11.63
N PRO A 29 15.69 -9.15 11.84
CA PRO A 29 16.28 -9.33 13.17
C PRO A 29 15.85 -8.24 14.16
N LYS A 30 15.44 -8.63 15.37
CA LYS A 30 14.96 -7.70 16.42
C LYS A 30 15.99 -6.63 16.84
N LYS A 31 17.29 -6.87 16.61
CA LYS A 31 18.36 -5.88 16.86
C LYS A 31 18.23 -4.62 15.99
N TRP A 32 17.55 -4.73 14.84
CA TRP A 32 17.26 -3.60 13.96
C TRP A 32 16.00 -2.87 14.42
N LYS A 33 16.15 -1.99 15.41
CA LYS A 33 15.04 -1.16 15.92
C LYS A 33 14.54 -0.12 14.89
N ARG A 34 15.37 0.22 13.89
CA ARG A 34 15.08 1.19 12.83
C ARG A 34 15.44 0.62 11.47
N LEU A 35 14.63 0.95 10.46
CA LEU A 35 14.95 0.69 9.05
C LEU A 35 15.96 1.74 8.52
N PRO A 36 16.68 1.45 7.44
CA PRO A 36 17.53 2.43 6.76
C PRO A 36 16.71 3.61 6.21
N VAL A 37 17.37 4.75 6.03
CA VAL A 37 16.75 6.04 5.63
C VAL A 37 15.94 5.89 4.34
N PHE A 38 16.44 5.15 3.34
CA PHE A 38 15.69 4.97 2.09
C PHE A 38 14.39 4.15 2.24
N MET A 39 14.23 3.37 3.33
CA MET A 39 13.00 2.61 3.64
C MET A 39 12.04 3.40 4.53
N ARG A 40 12.55 4.22 5.46
CA ARG A 40 11.73 5.02 6.40
C ARG A 40 11.48 6.46 5.92
N GLY A 41 12.12 6.87 4.83
CA GLY A 41 12.20 8.27 4.40
C GLY A 41 12.96 9.14 5.41
N THR A 42 12.46 10.35 5.64
CA THR A 42 13.02 11.32 6.61
C THR A 42 12.62 11.02 8.05
N SER A 43 11.65 10.13 8.28
CA SER A 43 11.10 9.90 9.61
C SER A 43 11.95 8.98 10.47
N MET A 44 12.13 9.32 11.76
CA MET A 44 12.83 8.50 12.75
C MET A 44 11.93 7.45 13.44
N HIS A 45 10.83 7.06 12.79
CA HIS A 45 9.88 6.09 13.34
C HIS A 45 10.51 4.72 13.67
N SER A 46 9.85 4.01 14.59
CA SER A 46 10.19 2.62 14.89
C SER A 46 10.02 1.73 13.65
N ARG A 47 10.78 0.62 13.58
CA ARG A 47 10.72 -0.33 12.47
C ARG A 47 9.28 -0.68 12.07
N ARG A 48 8.44 -1.04 13.04
CA ARG A 48 7.04 -1.39 12.80
C ARG A 48 6.29 -0.27 12.12
N VAL A 49 6.35 0.94 12.68
CA VAL A 49 5.65 2.09 12.11
C VAL A 49 6.13 2.36 10.68
N ALA A 50 7.43 2.29 10.42
CA ALA A 50 7.97 2.50 9.08
C ALA A 50 7.51 1.43 8.06
N LEU A 51 7.38 0.16 8.47
CA LEU A 51 6.88 -0.92 7.60
C LEU A 51 5.40 -0.76 7.26
N TYR A 52 4.60 -0.32 8.24
CA TYR A 52 3.14 -0.24 8.08
C TYR A 52 2.65 1.14 7.59
N TYR A 53 3.49 2.17 7.58
CA TYR A 53 3.08 3.54 7.23
C TYR A 53 2.44 3.63 5.84
N VAL A 54 3.12 3.10 4.81
CA VAL A 54 2.63 3.12 3.43
C VAL A 54 1.32 2.34 3.26
N PRO A 55 1.22 1.05 3.67
CA PRO A 55 -0.05 0.32 3.57
C PRO A 55 -1.19 0.98 4.34
N CYS A 56 -0.92 1.57 5.51
CA CYS A 56 -1.95 2.31 6.26
C CYS A 56 -2.40 3.58 5.52
N LEU A 57 -1.49 4.34 4.93
CA LEU A 57 -1.82 5.53 4.15
C LEU A 57 -2.64 5.17 2.90
N VAL A 58 -2.29 4.07 2.22
CA VAL A 58 -3.04 3.57 1.07
C VAL A 58 -4.41 3.04 1.50
N ALA A 59 -4.51 2.36 2.66
CA ALA A 59 -5.78 1.90 3.20
C ALA A 59 -6.70 3.07 3.55
N PHE A 60 -6.16 4.12 4.17
CA PHE A 60 -6.90 5.34 4.48
C PHE A 60 -7.41 6.02 3.20
N ALA A 61 -6.55 6.18 2.19
CA ALA A 61 -6.95 6.72 0.90
C ALA A 61 -8.02 5.84 0.22
N ALA A 62 -7.89 4.51 0.32
CA ALA A 62 -8.88 3.59 -0.21
C ALA A 62 -10.24 3.73 0.50
N VAL A 63 -10.27 3.93 1.82
CA VAL A 63 -11.52 4.17 2.56
C VAL A 63 -12.19 5.47 2.11
N LEU A 64 -11.43 6.55 1.91
CA LEU A 64 -11.97 7.81 1.39
C LEU A 64 -12.58 7.62 -0.01
N MET A 65 -11.88 6.91 -0.89
CA MET A 65 -12.34 6.61 -2.25
C MET A 65 -13.55 5.67 -2.26
N LEU A 66 -13.63 4.73 -1.32
CA LEU A 66 -14.80 3.88 -1.12
C LEU A 66 -16.03 4.71 -0.75
N GLY A 67 -15.87 5.74 0.09
CA GLY A 67 -16.94 6.69 0.40
C GLY A 67 -17.48 7.40 -0.85
N VAL A 68 -16.58 7.83 -1.74
CA VAL A 68 -16.96 8.42 -3.04
C VAL A 68 -17.70 7.40 -3.91
N ALA A 69 -17.23 6.16 -3.97
CA ALA A 69 -17.89 5.09 -4.73
C ALA A 69 -19.28 4.76 -4.21
N ILE A 70 -19.49 4.79 -2.89
CA ILE A 70 -20.81 4.59 -2.26
C ILE A 70 -21.75 5.74 -2.61
N LEU A 71 -21.29 6.99 -2.53
CA LEU A 71 -22.10 8.16 -2.91
C LEU A 71 -22.51 8.11 -4.38
N GLN A 72 -21.62 7.69 -5.28
CA GLN A 72 -21.95 7.48 -6.70
C GLN A 72 -23.03 6.39 -6.89
N ASP A 73 -22.92 5.28 -6.15
CA ASP A 73 -23.90 4.19 -6.22
C ASP A 73 -25.28 4.60 -5.65
N ILE A 74 -25.35 5.56 -4.73
CA ILE A 74 -26.61 6.02 -4.10
C ILE A 74 -27.28 7.14 -4.89
N GLU A 75 -26.54 8.18 -5.27
CA GLU A 75 -27.13 9.40 -5.83
C GLU A 75 -27.18 9.40 -7.36
N GLY A 76 -26.57 8.42 -8.03
CA GLY A 76 -26.45 8.43 -9.49
C GLY A 76 -25.70 9.67 -9.95
N GLY A 77 -24.43 9.78 -9.54
CA GLY A 77 -23.63 10.98 -9.78
C GLY A 77 -23.49 11.33 -11.29
N PRO A 78 -23.11 12.57 -11.62
CA PRO A 78 -23.06 13.06 -13.00
C PRO A 78 -22.01 12.37 -13.90
N ARG A 79 -21.23 11.43 -13.36
CA ARG A 79 -20.16 10.71 -14.06
C ARG A 79 -20.61 9.29 -14.37
N SER A 80 -20.20 8.80 -15.53
CA SER A 80 -20.46 7.39 -15.87
C SER A 80 -19.66 6.44 -14.98
N ASP A 81 -20.20 5.27 -14.67
CA ASP A 81 -19.53 4.21 -13.89
C ASP A 81 -18.11 3.89 -14.43
N ARG A 82 -17.92 4.02 -15.75
CA ARG A 82 -16.64 3.81 -16.43
C ARG A 82 -15.60 4.88 -16.10
N GLU A 83 -16.00 6.16 -16.00
CA GLU A 83 -15.09 7.25 -15.65
C GLU A 83 -14.60 7.13 -14.21
N VAL A 84 -15.53 6.77 -13.31
CA VAL A 84 -15.23 6.52 -11.90
C VAL A 84 -14.29 5.31 -11.75
N ALA A 85 -14.56 4.21 -12.46
CA ALA A 85 -13.68 3.04 -12.48
C ALA A 85 -12.29 3.34 -13.06
N LEU A 86 -12.20 4.14 -14.13
CA LEU A 86 -10.92 4.59 -14.72
C LEU A 86 -10.12 5.46 -13.76
N MET A 87 -10.74 6.41 -13.07
CA MET A 87 -10.06 7.22 -12.05
C MET A 87 -9.51 6.34 -10.92
N PHE A 88 -10.31 5.40 -10.41
CA PHE A 88 -9.87 4.47 -9.38
C PHE A 88 -8.73 3.57 -9.86
N ALA A 89 -8.83 3.02 -11.07
CA ALA A 89 -7.79 2.18 -11.66
C ALA A 89 -6.48 2.96 -11.88
N LEU A 90 -6.55 4.24 -12.26
CA LEU A 90 -5.38 5.08 -12.47
C LEU A 90 -4.66 5.40 -11.14
N VAL A 91 -5.43 5.77 -10.11
CA VAL A 91 -4.90 6.05 -8.76
C VAL A 91 -4.30 4.80 -8.13
N LEU A 92 -5.04 3.68 -8.15
CA LEU A 92 -4.55 2.40 -7.63
C LEU A 92 -3.38 1.85 -8.47
N GLY A 93 -3.37 2.10 -9.77
CA GLY A 93 -2.31 1.69 -10.69
C GLY A 93 -0.98 2.40 -10.42
N ILE A 94 -1.00 3.72 -10.17
CA ILE A 94 0.21 4.47 -9.80
C ILE A 94 0.81 3.94 -8.50
N ILE A 95 -0.03 3.69 -7.49
CA ILE A 95 0.38 3.12 -6.21
C ILE A 95 0.89 1.67 -6.40
N GLY A 96 0.19 0.90 -7.23
CA GLY A 96 0.50 -0.48 -7.59
C GLY A 96 1.77 -0.66 -8.41
N LEU A 97 2.25 0.37 -9.11
CA LEU A 97 3.55 0.38 -9.79
C LEU A 97 4.69 0.82 -8.88
N GLY A 98 4.44 1.80 -7.99
CA GLY A 98 5.43 2.26 -7.04
C GLY A 98 5.80 1.22 -5.97
N TYR A 99 4.83 0.40 -5.55
CA TYR A 99 5.03 -0.57 -4.48
C TYR A 99 5.96 -1.75 -4.84
N PRO A 100 5.83 -2.44 -5.98
CA PRO A 100 6.75 -3.48 -6.41
C PRO A 100 8.19 -3.00 -6.54
N ILE A 101 8.40 -1.78 -7.03
CA ILE A 101 9.74 -1.17 -7.10
C ILE A 101 10.33 -1.01 -5.69
N ASN A 102 9.52 -0.55 -4.73
CA ASN A 102 9.93 -0.48 -3.33
C ASN A 102 10.28 -1.89 -2.81
N VAL A 103 9.42 -2.89 -3.01
CA VAL A 103 9.68 -4.29 -2.61
C VAL A 103 10.99 -4.83 -3.20
N LEU A 104 11.25 -4.62 -4.49
CA LEU A 104 12.47 -5.04 -5.16
C LEU A 104 13.71 -4.36 -4.57
N ARG A 105 13.65 -3.05 -4.29
CA ARG A 105 14.73 -2.34 -3.61
C ARG A 105 14.99 -2.88 -2.21
N GLN A 106 13.93 -3.24 -1.48
CA GLN A 106 14.05 -3.82 -0.14
C GLN A 106 14.69 -5.21 -0.17
N LEU A 107 14.27 -6.06 -1.11
CA LEU A 107 14.86 -7.39 -1.33
C LEU A 107 16.32 -7.30 -1.79
N HIS A 108 16.63 -6.37 -2.70
CA HIS A 108 17.99 -6.12 -3.15
C HIS A 108 18.90 -5.69 -2.00
N TRP A 109 18.42 -4.79 -1.15
CA TRP A 109 19.15 -4.37 0.05
C TRP A 109 19.45 -5.53 1.00
N VAL A 110 18.45 -6.38 1.28
CA VAL A 110 18.65 -7.61 2.07
C VAL A 110 19.76 -8.49 1.45
N ARG A 111 19.83 -8.59 0.12
CA ARG A 111 20.82 -9.41 -0.59
C ARG A 111 22.23 -8.82 -0.61
N THR A 112 22.39 -7.50 -0.67
CA THR A 112 23.69 -6.83 -0.95
C THR A 112 24.45 -6.34 0.28
N GLY A 113 23.92 -6.53 1.50
CA GLY A 113 24.58 -6.08 2.73
C GLY A 113 23.64 -5.71 3.87
N GLY A 114 22.33 -5.83 3.64
CA GLY A 114 21.30 -5.70 4.66
C GLY A 114 21.25 -6.88 5.64
N PRO A 115 20.33 -6.83 6.62
CA PRO A 115 20.13 -7.91 7.58
C PRO A 115 19.66 -9.18 6.87
N LYS A 116 20.30 -10.31 7.18
CA LYS A 116 19.80 -11.63 6.78
C LYS A 116 18.40 -11.84 7.38
N LEU A 117 17.42 -12.07 6.51
CA LEU A 117 16.08 -12.47 6.90
C LEU A 117 16.15 -13.86 7.54
N ARG A 118 15.36 -14.08 8.59
CA ARG A 118 15.21 -15.38 9.24
C ARG A 118 14.16 -16.24 8.56
#